data_AF-T0U3Q6-F1
#
_entry.id   AF-T0U3Q6-F1
#
_cell.length_a   1.000
_cell.length_b   1.000
_cell.length_c   1.000
_cell.angle_alpha   90.00
_cell.angle_beta   90.00
_cell.angle_gamma   90.00
#
_symmetry.space_group_name_H-M   'P 1'
#
loop_
_entity.id
_entity.type
_entity.pdbx_description
1 polymer ?
#
loop_
_entity_poly.entity_id
_entity_poly.type
_entity_poly.pdbx_seq_one_letter_code
_entity_poly.pdbx_strand_id
1 'polypeptide(L)'
;MKKLKLKKRYIVLSLIAALTIVYFGLRYYIRPDWFDSKYIYHKVYQYKVSTIKPQKKIIKEINIEIIHDRKEQKPTEGQWQESTRTDLVGLNGLPILHVTFTDKSKADIPIETGIIGPAFSQTNVDRKLYQKLSYRFPKLQLLGETHRDVLSTLLMLYQGDTLFQIPEESTVIQFQVKNPKNGKLQTYYQYGSDPDFDYFRPVFFLQTKSSSSKEKQEFFDDYHPSTQKNYWDRSLDFSYDNLSVSQNSHFYKLFYSDRFSNLPLGVSPTGNTFKTTITDTYILPDENRNSEGVRVASQSKTYTDKNEYTTEILSKNVN
;
A
#
# COMPACT_ATOMS: atom_id res chain seq x y z
N MET A 1 -51.80 -49.44 17.37
CA MET A 1 -50.53 -48.92 17.94
C MET A 1 -49.39 -48.64 16.94
N LYS A 2 -49.16 -49.44 15.89
CA LYS A 2 -48.03 -49.23 14.93
C LYS A 2 -48.05 -47.86 14.21
N LYS A 3 -49.20 -47.39 13.71
CA LYS A 3 -49.35 -46.07 13.04
C LYS A 3 -48.99 -44.87 13.93
N LEU A 4 -49.32 -44.91 15.23
CA LEU A 4 -49.02 -43.84 16.18
C LEU A 4 -47.52 -43.76 16.51
N LYS A 5 -46.85 -44.91 16.62
CA LYS A 5 -45.39 -44.99 16.79
C LYS A 5 -44.65 -44.48 15.55
N LEU A 6 -45.18 -44.73 14.34
CA LEU A 6 -44.63 -44.20 13.09
C LEU A 6 -44.76 -42.67 13.01
N LYS A 7 -45.94 -42.10 13.27
CA LYS A 7 -46.16 -40.63 13.29
C LYS A 7 -45.25 -39.92 14.30
N LYS A 8 -45.09 -40.46 15.52
CA LYS A 8 -44.17 -39.88 16.53
C LYS A 8 -42.71 -39.90 16.07
N ARG A 9 -42.26 -40.95 15.35
CA ARG A 9 -40.91 -41.02 14.77
C ARG A 9 -40.68 -39.95 13.71
N TYR A 10 -41.66 -39.70 12.83
CA TYR A 10 -41.55 -38.62 11.83
C TYR A 10 -41.48 -37.24 12.48
N ILE A 11 -42.26 -36.97 13.55
CA ILE A 11 -42.19 -35.70 14.28
C ILE A 11 -40.80 -35.48 14.89
N VAL A 12 -40.22 -36.52 15.51
CA VAL A 12 -38.86 -36.45 16.09
C VAL A 12 -37.81 -36.23 14.99
N LEU A 13 -37.91 -36.93 13.86
CA LEU A 13 -37.00 -36.74 12.73
C LEU A 13 -37.11 -35.33 12.13
N SER A 14 -38.32 -34.79 12.00
CA SER A 14 -38.55 -33.41 11.55
C SER A 14 -37.96 -32.38 12.52
N LEU A 15 -38.07 -32.61 13.84
CA LEU A 15 -37.48 -31.73 14.84
C LEU A 15 -35.94 -31.76 14.76
N ILE A 16 -35.35 -32.95 14.63
CA ILE A 16 -33.90 -33.10 14.46
C ILE A 16 -33.46 -32.36 13.19
N ALA A 17 -34.13 -32.59 12.06
CA ALA A 17 -33.82 -31.90 10.81
C ALA A 17 -33.90 -30.37 10.95
N ALA A 18 -34.94 -29.85 11.61
CA ALA A 18 -35.08 -28.41 11.86
C ALA A 18 -33.94 -27.86 12.73
N LEU A 19 -33.60 -28.55 13.83
CA LEU A 19 -32.49 -28.14 14.70
C LEU A 19 -31.14 -28.20 13.98
N THR A 20 -30.93 -29.21 13.13
CA THR A 20 -29.74 -29.32 12.28
C THR A 20 -29.65 -28.15 11.30
N ILE A 21 -30.74 -27.80 10.61
CA ILE A 21 -30.77 -26.64 9.69
C ILE A 21 -30.49 -25.33 10.45
N VAL A 22 -31.10 -25.12 11.61
CA VAL A 22 -30.87 -23.94 12.45
C VAL A 22 -29.41 -23.87 12.91
N TYR A 23 -28.83 -24.99 13.33
CA TYR A 23 -27.43 -25.09 13.71
C TYR A 23 -26.50 -24.70 12.56
N PHE A 24 -26.70 -25.26 11.36
CA PHE A 24 -25.92 -24.92 10.18
C PHE A 24 -26.10 -23.45 9.78
N GLY A 25 -27.33 -22.93 9.82
CA GLY A 25 -27.60 -21.51 9.56
C GLY A 25 -26.88 -20.58 10.53
N LEU A 26 -26.96 -20.85 11.83
CA LEU A 26 -26.25 -20.06 12.84
C LEU A 26 -24.73 -20.15 12.68
N ARG A 27 -24.21 -21.37 12.53
CA ARG A 27 -22.77 -21.64 12.48
C ARG A 27 -22.08 -21.07 11.24
N TYR A 28 -22.75 -21.03 10.09
CA TYR A 28 -22.09 -20.64 8.83
C TYR A 28 -22.59 -19.32 8.25
N TYR A 29 -23.76 -18.81 8.66
CA TYR A 29 -24.39 -17.66 7.99
C TYR A 29 -24.69 -16.46 8.89
N ILE A 30 -24.96 -16.68 10.18
CA ILE A 30 -25.52 -15.61 11.05
C ILE A 30 -24.56 -15.24 12.20
N ARG A 31 -24.15 -16.22 13.02
CA ARG A 31 -23.28 -16.03 14.20
C ARG A 31 -22.20 -17.12 14.28
N PRO A 32 -21.31 -17.21 13.28
CA PRO A 32 -20.18 -18.15 13.32
C PRO A 32 -19.30 -17.97 14.58
N ASP A 33 -19.24 -16.74 15.12
CA ASP A 33 -18.52 -16.37 16.34
C ASP A 33 -18.95 -17.13 17.60
N TRP A 34 -20.18 -17.69 17.63
CA TRP A 34 -20.68 -18.53 18.73
C TRP A 34 -20.09 -19.94 18.71
N PHE A 35 -19.60 -20.40 17.57
CA PHE A 35 -19.08 -21.76 17.36
C PHE A 35 -17.57 -21.79 17.08
N ASP A 36 -16.95 -20.62 16.89
CA ASP A 36 -15.53 -20.45 16.67
C ASP A 36 -14.89 -19.75 17.88
N SER A 37 -13.98 -20.44 18.56
CA SER A 37 -13.28 -19.91 19.73
C SER A 37 -12.10 -19.00 19.36
N LYS A 38 -11.68 -18.97 18.09
CA LYS A 38 -10.47 -18.27 17.64
C LYS A 38 -10.75 -16.88 17.09
N TYR A 39 -11.87 -16.68 16.39
CA TYR A 39 -12.11 -15.44 15.65
C TYR A 39 -13.39 -14.72 16.05
N ILE A 40 -13.33 -13.40 15.96
CA ILE A 40 -14.47 -12.48 15.92
C ILE A 40 -14.82 -12.27 14.45
N TYR A 41 -16.10 -12.32 14.13
CA TYR A 41 -16.60 -12.20 12.77
C TYR A 41 -17.29 -10.86 12.60
N HIS A 42 -16.76 -10.05 11.69
CA HIS A 42 -17.37 -8.81 11.25
C HIS A 42 -18.07 -9.04 9.92
N LYS A 43 -19.30 -8.53 9.82
CA LYS A 43 -20.06 -8.60 8.56
C LYS A 43 -19.34 -7.77 7.50
N VAL A 44 -19.13 -8.40 6.34
CA VAL A 44 -18.63 -7.71 5.15
C VAL A 44 -19.80 -7.16 4.33
N TYR A 45 -19.62 -5.95 3.84
CA TYR A 45 -20.55 -5.26 2.94
C TYR A 45 -19.85 -4.96 1.62
N GLN A 46 -20.64 -4.78 0.55
CA GLN A 46 -20.14 -4.38 -0.78
C GLN A 46 -18.94 -5.23 -1.27
N TYR A 47 -18.97 -6.53 -0.98
CA TYR A 47 -17.93 -7.45 -1.41
C TYR A 47 -17.96 -7.61 -2.93
N LYS A 48 -16.83 -7.33 -3.59
CA LYS A 48 -16.67 -7.40 -5.03
C LYS A 48 -15.29 -7.94 -5.37
N VAL A 49 -15.26 -8.94 -6.24
CA VAL A 49 -14.03 -9.49 -6.83
C VAL A 49 -13.90 -8.95 -8.24
N SER A 50 -12.69 -8.56 -8.63
CA SER A 50 -12.43 -8.09 -10.00
C SER A 50 -11.01 -8.43 -10.41
N THR A 51 -10.84 -8.82 -11.67
CA THR A 51 -9.51 -8.98 -12.27
C THR A 51 -8.80 -7.63 -12.34
N ILE A 52 -7.53 -7.61 -11.97
CA ILE A 52 -6.69 -6.43 -12.02
C ILE A 52 -6.52 -6.00 -13.48
N LYS A 53 -6.74 -4.71 -13.74
CA LYS A 53 -6.45 -4.08 -15.03
C LYS A 53 -5.28 -3.12 -14.85
N PRO A 54 -4.05 -3.51 -15.26
CA PRO A 54 -2.87 -2.68 -15.07
C PRO A 54 -3.07 -1.29 -15.67
N GLN A 55 -2.83 -0.28 -14.86
CA GLN A 55 -2.90 1.12 -15.26
C GLN A 55 -1.55 1.62 -15.73
N LYS A 56 -1.55 2.64 -16.57
CA LYS A 56 -0.37 3.39 -17.00
C LYS A 56 -0.65 4.87 -16.89
N LYS A 57 0.32 5.65 -16.45
CA LYS A 57 0.21 7.11 -16.33
C LYS A 57 1.47 7.78 -16.83
N ILE A 58 1.28 8.84 -17.62
CA ILE A 58 2.37 9.65 -18.17
C ILE A 58 2.70 10.76 -17.18
N ILE A 59 3.96 10.86 -16.81
CA ILE A 59 4.48 11.87 -15.89
C ILE A 59 4.44 13.24 -16.56
N LYS A 60 3.87 14.23 -15.86
CA LYS A 60 3.86 15.63 -16.27
C LYS A 60 4.89 16.45 -15.47
N GLU A 61 4.94 16.26 -14.17
CA GLU A 61 5.84 16.97 -13.27
C GLU A 61 6.51 15.97 -12.31
N ILE A 62 7.79 16.20 -12.04
CA ILE A 62 8.63 15.35 -11.18
C ILE A 62 9.18 16.22 -10.06
N ASN A 63 8.96 15.80 -8.83
CA ASN A 63 9.70 16.27 -7.67
C ASN A 63 10.20 15.06 -6.88
N ILE A 64 11.51 14.97 -6.66
CA ILE A 64 12.13 13.92 -5.85
C ILE A 64 12.55 14.57 -4.53
N GLU A 65 11.92 14.17 -3.44
CA GLU A 65 12.26 14.58 -2.08
C GLU A 65 13.29 13.61 -1.50
N ILE A 66 14.51 14.10 -1.27
CA ILE A 66 15.58 13.38 -0.57
C ILE A 66 15.46 13.72 0.91
N ILE A 67 15.27 12.70 1.74
CA ILE A 67 15.12 12.87 3.19
C ILE A 67 16.44 12.50 3.85
N HIS A 68 17.06 13.48 4.49
CA HIS A 68 18.32 13.33 5.21
C HIS A 68 18.06 12.92 6.66
N ASP A 69 18.84 11.95 7.16
CA ASP A 69 18.72 11.46 8.54
C ASP A 69 19.08 12.59 9.53
N ARG A 70 18.57 12.49 10.77
CA ARG A 70 18.87 13.35 11.91
C ARG A 70 20.37 13.50 12.20
N LYS A 71 21.18 12.55 11.75
CA LYS A 71 22.64 12.55 11.93
C LYS A 71 23.34 13.47 10.92
N GLU A 72 22.69 13.75 9.79
CA GLU A 72 23.24 14.63 8.78
C GLU A 72 23.00 16.09 9.19
N GLN A 73 24.07 16.88 9.16
CA GLN A 73 23.97 18.30 9.48
C GLN A 73 23.39 19.04 8.29
N LYS A 74 22.25 19.70 8.53
CA LYS A 74 21.67 20.64 7.57
C LYS A 74 22.70 21.73 7.24
N PRO A 75 22.94 22.03 5.95
CA PRO A 75 23.79 23.16 5.56
C PRO A 75 23.33 24.47 6.20
N THR A 76 24.30 25.33 6.54
CA THR A 76 24.05 26.68 7.07
C THR A 76 23.62 27.66 5.98
N GLU A 77 24.11 27.44 4.76
CA GLU A 77 23.72 28.20 3.57
C GLU A 77 22.41 27.65 2.99
N GLY A 78 21.63 28.52 2.32
CA GLY A 78 20.36 28.17 1.69
C GLY A 78 19.12 28.81 2.33
N GLN A 79 18.02 28.85 1.58
CA GLN A 79 16.73 29.37 2.04
C GLN A 79 15.86 28.19 2.50
N TRP A 80 16.07 27.79 3.75
CA TRP A 80 15.41 26.64 4.37
C TRP A 80 14.04 27.02 4.94
N GLN A 81 13.02 26.21 4.67
CA GLN A 81 11.69 26.36 5.25
C GLN A 81 11.46 25.29 6.31
N GLU A 82 11.24 25.71 7.56
CA GLU A 82 10.89 24.79 8.64
C GLU A 82 9.39 24.45 8.66
N SER A 83 9.08 23.19 8.93
CA SER A 83 7.70 22.71 9.11
C SER A 83 7.64 21.47 10.00
N THR A 84 6.43 21.07 10.39
CA THR A 84 6.17 19.79 11.08
C THR A 84 5.38 18.88 10.14
N ARG A 85 5.90 17.67 9.89
CA ARG A 85 5.37 16.72 8.90
C ARG A 85 5.02 15.39 9.56
N THR A 86 3.76 14.97 9.43
CA THR A 86 3.26 13.69 9.97
C THR A 86 3.35 12.56 8.96
N ASP A 87 3.39 12.88 7.67
CA ASP A 87 3.50 11.93 6.55
C ASP A 87 4.88 11.25 6.47
N LEU A 88 5.91 11.87 7.06
CA LEU A 88 7.26 11.28 7.13
C LEU A 88 7.43 10.27 8.26
N VAL A 89 6.46 10.17 9.18
CA VAL A 89 6.51 9.23 10.30
C VAL A 89 6.45 7.80 9.75
N GLY A 90 7.47 6.99 10.06
CA GLY A 90 7.55 5.59 9.63
C GLY A 90 8.18 5.36 8.26
N LEU A 91 8.55 6.41 7.52
CA LEU A 91 9.30 6.27 6.25
C LEU A 91 10.81 6.07 6.44
N ASN A 92 11.34 6.23 7.65
CA ASN A 92 12.74 5.98 7.98
C ASN A 92 13.77 6.67 7.05
N GLY A 93 13.43 7.86 6.53
CA GLY A 93 14.32 8.61 5.62
C GLY A 93 14.30 8.12 4.17
N LEU A 94 13.36 7.27 3.77
CA LEU A 94 13.20 6.87 2.37
C LEU A 94 12.89 8.09 1.50
N PRO A 95 13.63 8.30 0.39
CA PRO A 95 13.31 9.34 -0.58
C PRO A 95 11.91 9.12 -1.18
N ILE A 96 11.25 10.20 -1.59
CA ILE A 96 9.88 10.14 -2.10
C ILE A 96 9.84 10.76 -3.49
N LEU A 97 9.21 10.05 -4.43
CA LEU A 97 8.83 10.60 -5.72
C LEU A 97 7.43 11.20 -5.62
N HIS A 98 7.35 12.53 -5.67
CA HIS A 98 6.11 13.28 -5.86
C HIS A 98 5.89 13.52 -7.35
N VAL A 99 4.83 12.94 -7.90
CA VAL A 99 4.51 13.06 -9.33
C VAL A 99 3.14 13.66 -9.54
N THR A 100 3.07 14.57 -10.50
CA THR A 100 1.80 14.95 -11.15
C THR A 100 1.76 14.30 -12.51
N PHE A 101 0.67 13.63 -12.84
CA PHE A 101 0.45 13.01 -14.13
C PHE A 101 -0.27 13.94 -15.10
N THR A 102 -0.25 13.58 -16.38
CA THR A 102 -0.94 14.33 -17.45
C THR A 102 -2.46 14.40 -17.25
N ASP A 103 -3.06 13.41 -16.59
CA ASP A 103 -4.47 13.39 -16.18
C ASP A 103 -4.77 14.26 -14.93
N LYS A 104 -3.78 15.03 -14.44
CA LYS A 104 -3.81 15.89 -13.25
C LYS A 104 -3.87 15.13 -11.91
N SER A 105 -3.94 13.80 -11.92
CA SER A 105 -3.80 13.04 -10.69
C SER A 105 -2.37 13.15 -10.14
N LYS A 106 -2.23 12.90 -8.83
CA LYS A 106 -0.96 12.97 -8.12
C LYS A 106 -0.69 11.66 -7.38
N ALA A 107 0.58 11.35 -7.17
CA ALA A 107 1.00 10.26 -6.30
C ALA A 107 2.30 10.62 -5.59
N ASP A 108 2.39 10.19 -4.34
CA ASP A 108 3.61 10.21 -3.54
C ASP A 108 4.06 8.75 -3.38
N ILE A 109 5.22 8.42 -3.94
CA ILE A 109 5.69 7.04 -4.05
C ILE A 109 7.06 6.96 -3.37
N PRO A 110 7.20 6.20 -2.26
CA PRO A 110 8.50 5.91 -1.70
C PRO A 110 9.44 5.29 -2.74
N ILE A 111 10.67 5.79 -2.80
CA ILE A 111 11.72 5.29 -3.70
C ILE A 111 12.37 4.07 -3.05
N GLU A 112 11.61 2.99 -3.08
CA GLU A 112 12.03 1.65 -2.70
C GLU A 112 11.48 0.64 -3.69
N THR A 113 11.86 -0.63 -3.51
CA THR A 113 11.29 -1.70 -4.31
C THR A 113 10.53 -2.68 -3.44
N GLY A 114 9.46 -3.24 -4.00
CA GLY A 114 8.63 -4.21 -3.30
C GLY A 114 7.74 -4.99 -4.25
N ILE A 115 7.26 -6.12 -3.77
CA ILE A 115 6.25 -6.94 -4.46
C ILE A 115 4.83 -6.40 -4.29
N ILE A 116 4.64 -5.45 -3.36
CA ILE A 116 3.40 -4.69 -3.20
C ILE A 116 3.69 -3.23 -2.85
N GLY A 117 2.83 -2.33 -3.33
CA GLY A 117 3.03 -0.91 -3.19
C GLY A 117 2.66 -0.31 -1.82
N PRO A 118 2.83 1.01 -1.66
CA PRO A 118 3.44 1.92 -2.63
C PRO A 118 4.95 1.70 -2.76
N ALA A 119 5.41 1.25 -3.94
CA ALA A 119 6.81 0.88 -4.21
C ALA A 119 7.03 0.70 -5.72
N PHE A 120 8.29 0.62 -6.13
CA PHE A 120 8.69 0.25 -7.48
C PHE A 120 8.90 -1.27 -7.62
N SER A 121 8.74 -1.78 -8.83
CA SER A 121 9.00 -3.19 -9.12
C SER A 121 10.49 -3.44 -9.27
N GLN A 122 11.01 -4.35 -8.46
CA GLN A 122 12.39 -4.84 -8.50
C GLN A 122 12.76 -5.46 -9.86
N THR A 123 11.78 -6.07 -10.56
CA THR A 123 12.01 -6.74 -11.84
C THR A 123 12.06 -5.77 -13.02
N ASN A 124 11.63 -4.51 -12.82
CA ASN A 124 11.60 -3.49 -13.86
C ASN A 124 12.54 -2.31 -13.60
N VAL A 125 12.76 -1.93 -12.33
CA VAL A 125 13.82 -1.00 -11.95
C VAL A 125 15.14 -1.76 -11.86
N ASP A 126 15.59 -2.24 -13.02
CA ASP A 126 16.74 -3.12 -13.18
C ASP A 126 17.93 -2.41 -13.86
N ARG A 127 19.03 -3.15 -14.05
CA ARG A 127 20.22 -2.66 -14.76
C ARG A 127 19.88 -2.18 -16.19
N LYS A 128 18.94 -2.81 -16.89
CA LYS A 128 18.58 -2.43 -18.27
C LYS A 128 17.86 -1.09 -18.30
N LEU A 129 16.94 -0.85 -17.38
CA LEU A 129 16.31 0.46 -17.23
C LEU A 129 17.35 1.52 -16.87
N TYR A 130 18.20 1.26 -15.88
CA TYR A 130 19.27 2.17 -15.48
C TYR A 130 20.14 2.59 -16.68
N GLN A 131 20.60 1.63 -17.49
CA GLN A 131 21.38 1.92 -18.70
C GLN A 131 20.61 2.79 -19.71
N LYS A 132 19.34 2.46 -19.98
CA LYS A 132 18.52 3.27 -20.90
C LYS A 132 18.35 4.71 -20.43
N LEU A 133 18.15 4.90 -19.13
CA LEU A 133 17.99 6.22 -18.54
C LEU A 133 19.31 6.99 -18.50
N SER A 134 20.43 6.31 -18.18
CA SER A 134 21.74 6.96 -18.09
C SER A 134 22.25 7.49 -19.42
N TYR A 135 21.94 6.83 -20.55
CA TYR A 135 22.29 7.34 -21.88
C TYR A 135 21.64 8.69 -22.22
N ARG A 136 20.64 9.14 -21.45
CA ARG A 136 20.04 10.47 -21.59
C ARG A 136 20.90 11.59 -20.99
N PHE A 137 21.92 11.23 -20.20
CA PHE A 137 22.84 12.13 -19.50
C PHE A 137 24.29 11.87 -19.94
N PRO A 138 24.74 12.44 -21.07
CA PRO A 138 26.03 12.10 -21.69
C PRO A 138 27.27 12.45 -20.84
N LYS A 139 27.14 13.34 -19.84
CA LYS A 139 28.23 13.68 -18.91
C LYS A 139 28.28 12.80 -17.66
N LEU A 140 27.31 11.91 -17.48
CA LEU A 140 27.29 11.01 -16.34
C LEU A 140 28.36 9.93 -16.54
N GLN A 141 29.41 9.97 -15.70
CA GLN A 141 30.39 8.90 -15.66
C GLN A 141 29.78 7.71 -14.90
N LEU A 142 29.68 6.56 -15.56
CA LEU A 142 29.18 5.34 -14.95
C LEU A 142 30.37 4.61 -14.29
N LEU A 143 30.45 4.55 -12.96
CA LEU A 143 31.44 3.70 -12.29
C LEU A 143 30.98 2.24 -12.36
N GLY A 144 31.38 1.54 -13.42
CA GLY A 144 31.36 0.07 -13.48
C GLY A 144 29.99 -0.63 -13.42
N GLU A 145 30.06 -1.95 -13.27
CA GLU A 145 28.93 -2.88 -13.48
C GLU A 145 28.04 -3.16 -12.25
N THR A 146 28.42 -2.66 -11.07
CA THR A 146 27.63 -2.88 -9.85
C THR A 146 26.37 -2.04 -9.92
N HIS A 147 25.24 -2.71 -10.11
CA HIS A 147 23.91 -2.10 -10.14
C HIS A 147 23.75 -1.14 -8.95
N ARG A 148 23.61 0.15 -9.27
CA ARG A 148 23.35 1.21 -8.30
C ARG A 148 21.87 1.20 -7.91
N ASP A 149 21.60 1.72 -6.73
CA ASP A 149 20.32 1.68 -6.03
C ASP A 149 19.12 2.26 -6.80
N VAL A 150 17.92 2.01 -6.27
CA VAL A 150 16.63 2.44 -6.84
C VAL A 150 16.61 3.96 -7.05
N LEU A 151 17.15 4.71 -6.08
CA LEU A 151 17.24 6.17 -6.13
C LEU A 151 18.05 6.64 -7.34
N SER A 152 19.26 6.12 -7.54
CA SER A 152 20.12 6.48 -8.67
C SER A 152 19.39 6.33 -10.01
N THR A 153 18.60 5.27 -10.16
CA THR A 153 17.84 5.02 -11.38
C THR A 153 16.71 6.04 -11.56
N LEU A 154 15.94 6.31 -10.51
CA LEU A 154 14.76 7.17 -10.58
C LEU A 154 15.09 8.68 -10.61
N LEU A 155 16.29 9.09 -10.17
CA LEU A 155 16.80 10.44 -10.37
C LEU A 155 16.94 10.81 -11.86
N MET A 156 16.93 9.83 -12.78
CA MET A 156 17.10 10.05 -14.21
C MET A 156 15.78 10.09 -15.01
N LEU A 157 14.63 10.15 -14.32
CA LEU A 157 13.31 10.29 -14.94
C LEU A 157 13.14 11.63 -15.68
N TYR A 158 12.40 11.59 -16.78
CA TYR A 158 12.03 12.74 -17.60
C TYR A 158 10.52 12.97 -17.57
N GLN A 159 10.11 14.22 -17.81
CA GLN A 159 8.72 14.49 -18.14
C GLN A 159 8.35 13.74 -19.43
N GLY A 160 7.16 13.14 -19.43
CA GLY A 160 6.70 12.25 -20.49
C GLY A 160 7.10 10.77 -20.33
N ASP A 161 7.94 10.41 -19.34
CA ASP A 161 8.11 9.01 -18.98
C ASP A 161 6.79 8.43 -18.45
N THR A 162 6.60 7.12 -18.62
CA THR A 162 5.37 6.44 -18.23
C THR A 162 5.62 5.57 -17.01
N LEU A 163 4.87 5.78 -15.93
CA LEU A 163 4.76 4.81 -14.86
C LEU A 163 3.66 3.81 -15.20
N PHE A 164 3.87 2.53 -14.93
CA PHE A 164 2.86 1.50 -15.16
C PHE A 164 2.85 0.46 -14.06
N GLN A 165 1.67 -0.07 -13.75
CA GLN A 165 1.52 -1.14 -12.77
C GLN A 165 2.07 -2.46 -13.32
N ILE A 166 2.81 -3.17 -12.48
CA ILE A 166 3.27 -4.54 -12.71
C ILE A 166 2.63 -5.38 -11.62
N PRO A 167 1.42 -5.92 -11.85
CA PRO A 167 0.80 -6.76 -10.86
C PRO A 167 1.48 -8.13 -10.82
N GLU A 168 1.85 -8.57 -9.61
CA GLU A 168 2.24 -9.96 -9.35
C GLU A 168 1.01 -10.87 -9.18
N GLU A 169 -0.14 -10.27 -8.88
CA GLU A 169 -1.39 -10.98 -8.59
C GLU A 169 -2.44 -10.72 -9.68
N SER A 170 -3.45 -11.58 -9.78
CA SER A 170 -4.47 -11.49 -10.83
C SER A 170 -5.70 -10.68 -10.44
N THR A 171 -5.98 -10.55 -9.13
CA THR A 171 -7.30 -10.16 -8.64
C THR A 171 -7.22 -9.15 -7.48
N VAL A 172 -8.22 -8.27 -7.43
CA VAL A 172 -8.47 -7.37 -6.32
C VAL A 172 -9.86 -7.66 -5.74
N ILE A 173 -9.91 -7.78 -4.41
CA ILE A 173 -11.14 -7.86 -3.63
C ILE A 173 -11.37 -6.50 -2.99
N GLN A 174 -12.46 -5.85 -3.37
CA GLN A 174 -12.99 -4.67 -2.68
C GLN A 174 -14.06 -5.11 -1.68
N PHE A 175 -13.99 -4.59 -0.46
CA PHE A 175 -14.98 -4.90 0.56
C PHE A 175 -15.11 -3.79 1.60
N GLN A 176 -16.19 -3.82 2.38
CA GLN A 176 -16.41 -2.87 3.47
C GLN A 176 -16.65 -3.57 4.80
N VAL A 177 -16.11 -2.97 5.87
CA VAL A 177 -16.34 -3.39 7.25
C VAL A 177 -16.87 -2.19 8.05
N LYS A 178 -17.78 -2.45 8.98
CA LYS A 178 -18.36 -1.41 9.84
C LYS A 178 -17.50 -1.26 11.09
N ASN A 179 -16.98 -0.07 11.35
CA ASN A 179 -16.26 0.22 12.59
C ASN A 179 -17.22 0.05 13.79
N PRO A 180 -16.88 -0.79 14.79
CA PRO A 180 -17.79 -1.12 15.89
C PRO A 180 -18.02 0.05 16.86
N LYS A 181 -17.10 1.01 16.93
CA LYS A 181 -17.14 2.17 17.85
C LYS A 181 -18.01 3.30 17.32
N ASN A 182 -17.90 3.61 16.03
CA ASN A 182 -18.60 4.77 15.43
C ASN A 182 -19.64 4.39 14.35
N GLY A 183 -19.71 3.11 13.95
CA GLY A 183 -20.66 2.62 12.98
C GLY A 183 -20.41 3.01 11.52
N LYS A 184 -19.30 3.67 11.20
CA LYS A 184 -18.93 4.07 9.84
C LYS A 184 -18.48 2.85 9.03
N LEU A 185 -18.91 2.77 7.78
CA LEU A 185 -18.38 1.79 6.82
C LEU A 185 -17.05 2.28 6.25
N GLN A 186 -16.05 1.42 6.28
CA GLN A 186 -14.70 1.65 5.75
C GLN A 186 -14.45 0.68 4.60
N THR A 187 -13.81 1.15 3.53
CA THR A 187 -13.57 0.35 2.32
C THR A 187 -12.12 -0.12 2.30
N TYR A 188 -11.92 -1.39 1.95
CA TYR A 188 -10.63 -2.04 1.88
C TYR A 188 -10.45 -2.71 0.52
N TYR A 189 -9.19 -2.77 0.07
CA TYR A 189 -8.76 -3.44 -1.15
C TYR A 189 -7.67 -4.45 -0.80
N GLN A 190 -7.90 -5.71 -1.16
CA GLN A 190 -6.94 -6.81 -1.00
C GLN A 190 -6.53 -7.31 -2.39
N TYR A 191 -5.24 -7.29 -2.68
CA TYR A 191 -4.68 -7.83 -3.92
C TYR A 191 -4.18 -9.26 -3.69
N GLY A 192 -4.48 -10.17 -4.62
CA GLY A 192 -4.16 -11.59 -4.50
C GLY A 192 -4.65 -12.41 -5.69
N SER A 193 -4.49 -13.72 -5.58
CA SER A 193 -5.05 -14.72 -6.48
C SER A 193 -6.58 -14.75 -6.45
N ASP A 194 -7.22 -15.53 -7.31
CA ASP A 194 -8.68 -15.68 -7.23
C ASP A 194 -9.10 -16.30 -5.88
N PRO A 195 -10.17 -15.77 -5.24
CA PRO A 195 -10.70 -16.38 -4.03
C PRO A 195 -11.28 -17.76 -4.32
N ASP A 196 -11.04 -18.71 -3.42
CA ASP A 196 -11.66 -20.04 -3.45
C ASP A 196 -13.14 -19.88 -3.09
N PHE A 197 -13.94 -19.56 -4.10
CA PHE A 197 -15.32 -19.15 -3.89
C PHE A 197 -16.20 -20.32 -3.44
N ASP A 198 -16.92 -20.13 -2.34
CA ASP A 198 -18.15 -20.88 -2.07
C ASP A 198 -19.33 -19.93 -2.31
N TYR A 199 -20.03 -20.14 -3.43
CA TYR A 199 -21.14 -19.30 -3.92
C TYR A 199 -22.27 -19.12 -2.89
N PHE A 200 -22.32 -19.97 -1.87
CA PHE A 200 -23.41 -20.01 -0.92
C PHE A 200 -23.07 -19.41 0.43
N ARG A 201 -21.83 -19.03 0.73
CA ARG A 201 -21.47 -18.54 2.07
C ARG A 201 -21.26 -17.03 2.11
N PRO A 202 -21.82 -16.33 3.12
CA PRO A 202 -21.46 -14.94 3.36
C PRO A 202 -19.98 -14.85 3.70
N VAL A 203 -19.32 -13.84 3.14
CA VAL A 203 -17.94 -13.50 3.49
C VAL A 203 -17.95 -12.69 4.78
N PHE A 204 -17.04 -13.01 5.69
CA PHE A 204 -16.81 -12.27 6.92
C PHE A 204 -15.38 -11.74 6.95
N PHE A 205 -15.18 -10.69 7.73
CA PHE A 205 -13.85 -10.22 8.10
C PHE A 205 -13.56 -10.73 9.51
N LEU A 206 -12.47 -11.46 9.64
CA LEU A 206 -12.07 -12.17 10.84
C LEU A 206 -11.05 -11.32 11.59
N GLN A 207 -11.17 -11.26 12.91
CA GLN A 207 -10.11 -10.76 13.80
C GLN A 207 -9.86 -11.77 14.92
N THR A 208 -8.63 -11.94 15.37
CA THR A 208 -8.32 -12.91 16.43
C THR A 208 -8.93 -12.51 17.76
N LYS A 209 -9.56 -13.47 18.47
CA LYS A 209 -10.11 -13.25 19.82
C LYS A 209 -9.02 -12.99 20.86
N SER A 210 -7.81 -13.55 20.67
CA SER A 210 -6.67 -13.40 21.59
C SER A 210 -6.10 -11.99 21.67
N SER A 211 -6.29 -11.15 20.64
CA SER A 211 -5.86 -9.75 20.67
C SER A 211 -6.67 -8.96 21.70
N SER A 212 -6.04 -7.97 22.33
CA SER A 212 -6.70 -7.02 23.22
C SER A 212 -7.77 -6.20 22.49
N SER A 213 -8.71 -5.62 23.25
CA SER A 213 -9.71 -4.71 22.68
C SER A 213 -9.09 -3.48 22.01
N LYS A 214 -7.91 -3.04 22.48
CA LYS A 214 -7.17 -1.91 21.90
C LYS A 214 -6.65 -2.25 20.52
N GLU A 215 -5.91 -3.35 20.38
CA GLU A 215 -5.35 -3.81 19.09
C GLU A 215 -6.45 -4.05 18.05
N LYS A 216 -7.57 -4.67 18.45
CA LYS A 216 -8.72 -4.87 17.55
C LYS A 216 -9.31 -3.56 17.03
N GLN A 217 -9.36 -2.54 17.89
CA GLN A 217 -9.91 -1.23 17.53
C GLN A 217 -8.93 -0.42 16.68
N GLU A 218 -7.63 -0.63 16.83
CA GLU A 218 -6.58 0.04 16.08
C GLU A 218 -6.75 -0.13 14.56
N PHE A 219 -7.05 -1.36 14.09
CA PHE A 219 -7.39 -1.62 12.69
C PHE A 219 -8.49 -0.68 12.13
N PHE A 220 -9.50 -0.39 12.95
CA PHE A 220 -10.62 0.46 12.54
C PHE A 220 -10.33 1.95 12.74
N ASP A 221 -9.44 2.31 13.64
CA ASP A 221 -9.08 3.69 13.96
C ASP A 221 -7.96 4.21 13.03
N ASP A 222 -7.09 3.34 12.50
CA ASP A 222 -5.99 3.66 11.53
C ASP A 222 -6.48 3.87 10.09
N TYR A 223 -7.79 4.08 9.88
CA TYR A 223 -8.34 4.27 8.54
C TYR A 223 -8.01 5.65 7.95
N HIS A 224 -6.91 5.72 7.21
CA HIS A 224 -6.39 6.94 6.61
C HIS A 224 -6.27 6.83 5.07
N PRO A 225 -7.38 6.89 4.32
CA PRO A 225 -7.38 6.63 2.87
C PRO A 225 -6.65 7.67 2.02
N SER A 226 -6.33 8.85 2.58
CA SER A 226 -5.69 9.99 1.91
C SER A 226 -4.22 10.21 2.31
N THR A 227 -3.69 9.53 3.32
CA THR A 227 -2.29 9.68 3.76
C THR A 227 -1.35 8.85 2.89
N GLN A 228 -0.04 9.07 2.98
CA GLN A 228 0.96 8.28 2.25
C GLN A 228 0.90 6.79 2.63
N LYS A 229 0.78 6.49 3.93
CA LYS A 229 0.50 5.15 4.45
C LYS A 229 -1.00 4.84 4.33
N ASN A 230 -1.45 4.48 3.12
CA ASN A 230 -2.86 4.19 2.83
C ASN A 230 -3.25 2.72 3.03
N TYR A 231 -2.56 2.00 3.92
CA TYR A 231 -2.78 0.58 4.12
C TYR A 231 -2.57 0.16 5.57
N TRP A 232 -3.29 -0.90 5.95
CA TRP A 232 -3.04 -1.70 7.13
C TRP A 232 -2.02 -2.80 6.79
N ASP A 233 -0.96 -2.92 7.58
CA ASP A 233 0.12 -3.88 7.35
C ASP A 233 -0.06 -5.12 8.25
N ARG A 234 -0.39 -6.27 7.66
CA ARG A 234 -0.60 -7.52 8.40
C ARG A 234 0.67 -8.37 8.55
N SER A 235 1.85 -7.87 8.19
CA SER A 235 3.09 -8.66 8.20
C SER A 235 3.63 -8.94 9.60
N LEU A 236 3.42 -8.00 10.54
CA LEU A 236 3.99 -8.05 11.89
C LEU A 236 2.97 -8.40 12.98
N ASP A 237 1.67 -8.36 12.67
CA ASP A 237 0.64 -8.52 13.68
C ASP A 237 0.19 -9.99 13.83
N PHE A 238 0.12 -10.43 15.08
CA PHE A 238 -0.52 -11.68 15.50
C PHE A 238 -2.07 -11.61 15.37
N SER A 239 -2.62 -10.50 14.85
CA SER A 239 -4.03 -10.36 14.48
C SER A 239 -4.24 -10.89 13.05
N TYR A 240 -5.00 -11.97 12.93
CA TYR A 240 -5.44 -12.50 11.64
C TYR A 240 -6.60 -11.63 11.14
N ASP A 241 -6.31 -10.39 10.75
CA ASP A 241 -7.22 -9.44 10.11
C ASP A 241 -7.45 -9.87 8.65
N ASN A 242 -8.31 -10.86 8.45
CA ASN A 242 -8.42 -11.57 7.17
C ASN A 242 -9.86 -11.77 6.74
N LEU A 243 -10.09 -11.85 5.44
CA LEU A 243 -11.37 -12.34 4.93
C LEU A 243 -11.50 -13.84 5.22
N SER A 244 -12.72 -14.29 5.46
CA SER A 244 -13.05 -15.70 5.66
C SER A 244 -12.93 -16.55 4.39
N VAL A 245 -12.81 -15.90 3.23
CA VAL A 245 -12.57 -16.56 1.96
C VAL A 245 -11.07 -16.74 1.76
N SER A 246 -10.64 -17.96 1.43
CA SER A 246 -9.23 -18.24 1.15
C SER A 246 -8.84 -17.73 -0.24
N GLN A 247 -7.55 -17.42 -0.37
CA GLN A 247 -6.86 -17.18 -1.64
C GLN A 247 -5.56 -17.99 -1.55
N ASN A 248 -5.13 -18.60 -2.66
CA ASN A 248 -3.86 -19.33 -2.74
C ASN A 248 -2.66 -18.44 -2.37
N SER A 249 -2.71 -17.19 -2.81
CA SER A 249 -1.80 -16.10 -2.45
C SER A 249 -2.59 -14.80 -2.28
N HIS A 250 -2.15 -13.99 -1.33
CA HIS A 250 -2.57 -12.60 -1.19
C HIS A 250 -1.48 -11.83 -0.44
N PHE A 251 -1.44 -10.52 -0.65
CA PHE A 251 -0.46 -9.69 0.03
C PHE A 251 -0.89 -9.33 1.44
N TYR A 252 0.09 -9.11 2.31
CA TYR A 252 -0.12 -8.75 3.71
C TYR A 252 -0.70 -7.34 3.89
N LYS A 253 -0.60 -6.44 2.91
CA LYS A 253 -1.17 -5.08 2.98
C LYS A 253 -2.65 -5.05 2.57
N LEU A 254 -3.49 -4.43 3.39
CA LEU A 254 -4.89 -4.08 3.08
C LEU A 254 -5.02 -2.59 2.83
N PHE A 255 -5.38 -2.18 1.62
CA PHE A 255 -5.40 -0.76 1.25
C PHE A 255 -6.75 -0.11 1.54
N TYR A 256 -6.73 1.13 1.99
CA TYR A 256 -7.93 1.93 2.30
C TYR A 256 -8.53 2.62 1.07
N SER A 257 -7.81 2.63 -0.05
CA SER A 257 -8.22 3.25 -1.32
C SER A 257 -7.58 2.54 -2.52
N ASP A 258 -8.23 2.57 -3.68
CA ASP A 258 -7.68 2.02 -4.93
C ASP A 258 -6.74 3.04 -5.57
N ARG A 259 -5.48 3.07 -5.13
CA ARG A 259 -4.47 3.97 -5.69
C ARG A 259 -3.67 3.29 -6.78
N PHE A 260 -3.24 4.11 -7.73
CA PHE A 260 -2.31 3.72 -8.78
C PHE A 260 -1.06 3.03 -8.22
N SER A 261 -0.51 3.52 -7.11
CA SER A 261 0.69 2.98 -6.48
C SER A 261 0.47 1.76 -5.60
N ASN A 262 -0.75 1.26 -5.38
CA ASN A 262 -0.96 0.05 -4.55
C ASN A 262 -0.27 -1.19 -5.14
N LEU A 263 -0.13 -1.23 -6.47
CA LEU A 263 0.65 -2.24 -7.18
C LEU A 263 2.05 -1.71 -7.47
N PRO A 264 3.08 -2.57 -7.48
CA PRO A 264 4.43 -2.15 -7.84
C PRO A 264 4.48 -1.43 -9.18
N LEU A 265 5.24 -0.36 -9.23
CA LEU A 265 5.35 0.47 -10.43
C LEU A 265 6.63 0.16 -11.21
N GLY A 266 6.46 -0.03 -12.51
CA GLY A 266 7.53 0.01 -13.49
C GLY A 266 7.65 1.38 -14.15
N VAL A 267 8.78 1.61 -14.80
CA VAL A 267 9.10 2.81 -15.56
C VAL A 267 9.34 2.45 -17.02
N SER A 268 8.66 3.16 -17.92
CA SER A 268 8.95 3.15 -19.34
C SER A 268 9.58 4.48 -19.74
N PRO A 269 10.81 4.46 -20.29
CA PRO A 269 11.56 5.66 -20.64
C PRO A 269 11.03 6.28 -21.95
N THR A 270 9.78 6.76 -21.96
CA THR A 270 9.07 7.33 -23.13
C THR A 270 9.21 8.84 -23.26
N GLY A 271 9.64 9.53 -22.19
CA GLY A 271 9.78 10.97 -22.13
C GLY A 271 11.06 11.48 -22.79
N ASN A 272 11.02 12.74 -23.21
CA ASN A 272 12.14 13.42 -23.88
C ASN A 272 12.42 14.83 -23.32
N THR A 273 11.59 15.31 -22.38
CA THR A 273 11.71 16.66 -21.81
C THR A 273 12.30 16.56 -20.41
N PHE A 274 13.47 17.16 -20.23
CA PHE A 274 14.13 17.20 -18.92
C PHE A 274 13.66 18.42 -18.13
N LYS A 275 12.96 18.17 -17.03
CA LYS A 275 12.66 19.14 -15.98
C LYS A 275 12.29 18.39 -14.71
N THR A 276 13.13 18.55 -13.69
CA THR A 276 13.02 17.82 -12.42
C THR A 276 13.22 18.78 -11.27
N THR A 277 12.36 18.70 -10.26
CA THR A 277 12.57 19.36 -8.98
C THR A 277 13.21 18.38 -8.01
N ILE A 278 14.22 18.84 -7.27
CA ILE A 278 14.74 18.14 -6.10
C ILE A 278 14.33 18.94 -4.88
N THR A 279 13.79 18.26 -3.88
CA THR A 279 13.58 18.80 -2.54
C THR A 279 14.54 18.08 -1.60
N ASP A 280 15.45 18.81 -0.97
CA ASP A 280 16.23 18.28 0.15
C ASP A 280 15.47 18.59 1.44
N THR A 281 15.24 17.56 2.27
CA THR A 281 14.51 17.67 3.53
C THR A 281 15.36 17.09 4.66
N TYR A 282 15.79 17.94 5.58
CA TYR A 282 16.56 17.55 6.76
C TYR A 282 15.64 17.38 7.95
N ILE A 283 15.70 16.20 8.57
CA ILE A 283 15.01 15.96 9.84
C ILE A 283 15.76 16.69 10.95
N LEU A 284 15.07 17.62 11.62
CA LEU A 284 15.66 18.40 12.71
C LEU A 284 15.64 17.58 14.02
N PRO A 285 16.61 17.79 14.92
CA PRO A 285 16.56 17.25 16.26
C PRO A 285 15.26 17.66 16.95
N ASP A 286 14.51 16.70 17.45
CA ASP A 286 13.28 16.96 18.19
C ASP A 286 13.58 16.92 19.68
N GLU A 287 13.54 18.09 20.33
CA GLU A 287 13.66 18.21 21.79
C GLU A 287 12.39 17.73 22.51
N ASN A 288 11.28 17.55 21.80
CA ASN A 288 9.97 17.29 22.39
C ASN A 288 9.36 15.98 21.86
N ARG A 289 9.65 14.86 22.54
CA ARG A 289 9.26 13.48 22.16
C ARG A 289 7.74 13.20 22.08
N ASN A 290 6.89 14.18 22.34
CA ASN A 290 5.43 14.06 22.39
C ASN A 290 4.71 14.69 21.17
N SER A 291 5.45 15.13 20.15
CA SER A 291 4.86 15.71 18.94
C SER A 291 4.29 14.60 18.03
N GLU A 292 3.10 14.82 17.44
CA GLU A 292 2.46 13.86 16.51
C GLU A 292 3.15 13.79 15.12
N GLY A 293 4.25 14.53 14.92
CA GLY A 293 4.93 14.65 13.64
C GLY A 293 6.39 15.04 13.79
N VAL A 294 7.13 15.04 12.68
CA VAL A 294 8.58 15.28 12.67
C VAL A 294 8.87 16.70 12.21
N ARG A 295 9.69 17.43 12.97
CA ARG A 295 10.21 18.74 12.55
C ARG A 295 11.23 18.56 11.43
N VAL A 296 11.08 19.32 10.36
CA VAL A 296 11.97 19.28 9.21
C VAL A 296 12.30 20.68 8.70
N ALA A 297 13.42 20.79 8.00
CA ALA A 297 13.77 21.94 7.19
C ALA A 297 13.94 21.49 5.74
N SER A 298 13.22 22.11 4.81
CA SER A 298 13.21 21.73 3.40
C SER A 298 13.64 22.88 2.50
N GLN A 299 14.29 22.55 1.39
CA GLN A 299 14.58 23.48 0.30
C GLN A 299 14.40 22.75 -1.02
N SER A 300 13.88 23.45 -2.04
CA SER A 300 13.69 22.87 -3.37
C SER A 300 14.45 23.65 -4.44
N LYS A 301 14.98 22.94 -5.43
CA LYS A 301 15.55 23.51 -6.65
C LYS A 301 15.00 22.79 -7.87
N THR A 302 14.56 23.56 -8.87
CA THR A 302 14.08 23.02 -10.15
C THR A 302 15.17 23.12 -11.19
N TYR A 303 15.50 21.99 -11.79
CA TYR A 303 16.52 21.86 -12.82
C TYR A 303 15.88 21.73 -14.20
N THR A 304 16.34 22.55 -15.13
CA THR A 304 16.04 22.45 -16.56
C THR A 304 17.31 22.24 -17.39
N ASP A 305 18.48 22.51 -16.84
CA ASP A 305 19.78 22.19 -17.44
C ASP A 305 20.27 20.81 -16.96
N LYS A 306 20.48 19.90 -17.91
CA LYS A 306 20.93 18.53 -17.62
C LYS A 306 22.35 18.48 -17.07
N ASN A 307 23.24 19.37 -17.50
CA ASN A 307 24.63 19.38 -17.08
C ASN A 307 24.74 19.83 -15.63
N GLU A 308 24.05 20.91 -15.27
CA GLU A 308 23.96 21.39 -13.90
C GLU A 308 23.40 20.28 -12.98
N TYR A 309 22.29 19.66 -13.38
CA TYR A 309 21.71 18.53 -12.64
C TYR A 309 22.66 17.34 -12.52
N THR A 310 23.40 17.03 -13.58
CA THR A 310 24.39 15.95 -13.57
C THR A 310 25.51 16.24 -12.58
N THR A 311 26.00 17.48 -12.52
CA THR A 311 27.08 17.87 -11.60
C THR A 311 26.59 17.96 -10.15
N GLU A 312 25.43 18.58 -9.91
CA GLU A 312 24.96 18.86 -8.56
C GLU A 312 24.26 17.68 -7.88
N ILE A 313 23.53 16.87 -8.65
CA ILE A 313 22.66 15.81 -8.13
C ILE A 313 23.17 14.43 -8.54
N LEU A 314 23.25 14.13 -9.85
CA LEU A 314 23.57 12.76 -10.28
C LEU A 314 25.01 12.37 -9.89
N SER A 315 25.99 13.24 -10.04
CA SER A 315 27.39 12.93 -9.70
C SER A 315 27.63 12.73 -8.21
N LYS A 316 26.70 13.11 -7.33
CA LYS A 316 26.80 12.90 -5.88
C LYS A 316 26.04 11.68 -5.37
N ASN A 317 24.93 11.36 -6.04
CA ASN A 317 24.01 10.30 -5.62
C ASN A 317 24.16 9.02 -6.45
N VAL A 318 24.68 9.17 -7.67
CA VAL A 318 24.97 8.06 -8.55
C VAL A 318 26.42 7.64 -8.31
N ASN A 319 27.41 8.55 -8.18
CA ASN A 319 28.83 8.17 -7.97
C ASN A 319 29.21 7.81 -6.54
#